data_AF-A0A7C1MER7-F1
#
_entry.id   AF-A0A7C1MER7-F1
#
_cell.length_a   1.000
_cell.length_b   1.000
_cell.length_c   1.000
_cell.angle_alpha   90.00
_cell.angle_beta   90.00
_cell.angle_gamma   90.00
#
_symmetry.space_group_name_H-M   'P 1'
#
loop_
_entity.id
_entity.type
_entity.pdbx_description
1 polymer ?
#
loop_
_entity_poly.entity_id
_entity_poly.type
_entity_poly.pdbx_seq_one_letter_code
_entity_poly.pdbx_strand_id
1 'polypeptide(L)'
;LQTNKEDLLGSRIVSDSSLVGEEDLAAHIPEKIRSDGVMKSFHELNEAEQKQVRAKAAMDVLAEMMMAEDTAADDDGDDQRDIMGEMEIIATLMITGGEEEEAKKLSRADRRMIRDAIFNGARKAEQAGRRTMTSDVADGFRMINEDKDYPEHRRMRAFEMGESLRMFCDGFEGEVFNTDGEAWPDTDVTIVDLATFAREGYNAQLAIAYTSIMMRINNLAEKHQHDERPIVMLTDEGHIITTNPLLAPFVVKVVKMWRKLGAWWWVATQNMADFPSSAKKMLNMIEWWICLVMPQDEIEDIARFKNLTDEQKQLMLSARKEPKKYTEGVVLSENMEALFRNVPPSLYLSLAGTEKDEKTERARYMKQFGITEVEAAEYVGKMIDYYRGIAEKPADPVPNRKRKTAAEATLERLEKIHADQGQDAVAKEVLETLRADVAAEKETAL
;
A
#
# COMPACT_ATOMS: atom_id res chain seq x y z
N LEU A 1 33.88 -52.74 21.68
CA LEU A 1 33.47 -52.86 20.26
C LEU A 1 32.02 -52.43 20.17
N GLN A 2 31.84 -51.10 20.19
CA GLN A 2 30.60 -50.43 19.83
C GLN A 2 30.45 -50.53 18.32
N THR A 3 29.31 -51.03 17.87
CA THR A 3 28.79 -50.73 16.54
C THR A 3 27.27 -50.84 16.60
N ASN A 4 26.60 -49.95 15.85
CA ASN A 4 25.16 -49.84 15.62
C ASN A 4 24.33 -49.03 16.62
N LYS A 5 24.69 -47.76 16.82
CA LYS A 5 23.72 -46.70 17.13
C LYS A 5 23.89 -45.39 16.33
N GLU A 6 24.81 -45.35 15.36
CA GLU A 6 25.09 -44.13 14.57
C GLU A 6 24.54 -44.14 13.13
N ASP A 7 23.94 -45.23 12.66
CA ASP A 7 23.35 -45.30 11.30
C ASP A 7 21.86 -44.89 11.22
N LEU A 8 21.28 -44.35 12.30
CA LEU A 8 19.87 -43.92 12.35
C LEU A 8 19.66 -42.42 12.60
N LEU A 9 20.75 -41.65 12.73
CA LEU A 9 20.69 -40.19 12.88
C LEU A 9 21.60 -39.56 11.83
N GLY A 10 21.12 -39.56 10.59
CA GLY A 10 21.69 -38.81 9.48
C GLY A 10 21.49 -37.30 9.66
N SER A 11 22.02 -36.71 10.73
CA SER A 11 22.11 -35.26 10.89
C SER A 11 23.57 -34.84 10.78
N ARG A 12 24.07 -34.76 9.53
CA ARG A 12 25.12 -33.79 9.25
C ARG A 12 24.48 -32.42 9.42
N ILE A 13 24.85 -31.76 10.51
CA ILE A 13 24.70 -30.32 10.68
C ILE A 13 25.42 -29.68 9.49
N VAL A 14 24.66 -29.16 8.53
CA VAL A 14 25.16 -28.25 7.50
C VAL A 14 24.95 -26.85 8.07
N SER A 15 26.05 -26.29 8.56
CA SER A 15 26.22 -24.85 8.75
C SER A 15 26.20 -24.15 7.39
N ASP A 16 25.56 -22.99 7.32
CA ASP A 16 25.51 -22.07 6.17
C ASP A 16 24.99 -22.66 4.85
N SER A 17 23.68 -22.56 4.64
CA SER A 17 23.14 -22.39 3.30
C SER A 17 21.98 -21.40 3.33
N SER A 18 22.06 -20.38 2.48
CA SER A 18 20.95 -19.47 2.17
C SER A 18 19.70 -20.28 1.82
N LEU A 19 18.52 -19.71 2.10
CA LEU A 19 17.17 -20.25 1.81
C LEU A 19 16.99 -20.91 0.44
N VAL A 20 17.75 -20.49 -0.56
CA VAL A 20 17.62 -20.91 -1.94
C VAL A 20 18.81 -21.79 -2.27
N GLY A 21 18.58 -23.10 -2.40
CA GLY A 21 19.61 -24.00 -2.91
C GLY A 21 20.00 -23.61 -4.33
N GLU A 22 21.26 -23.80 -4.74
CA GLU A 22 21.68 -23.44 -6.11
C GLU A 22 20.84 -24.14 -7.19
N GLU A 23 20.30 -25.34 -6.90
CA GLU A 23 19.39 -26.06 -7.79
C GLU A 23 18.01 -25.36 -7.91
N ASP A 24 17.43 -24.91 -6.79
CA ASP A 24 16.16 -24.17 -6.79
C ASP A 24 16.30 -22.80 -7.48
N LEU A 25 17.44 -22.15 -7.25
CA LEU A 25 17.81 -20.90 -7.90
C LEU A 25 17.95 -21.12 -9.42
N ALA A 26 18.62 -22.19 -9.84
CA ALA A 26 18.80 -22.54 -11.25
C ALA A 26 17.47 -22.85 -11.95
N ALA A 27 16.53 -23.52 -11.28
CA ALA A 27 15.20 -23.81 -11.83
C ALA A 27 14.37 -22.54 -12.11
N HIS A 28 14.64 -21.46 -11.38
CA HIS A 28 13.94 -20.16 -11.51
C HIS A 28 14.69 -19.15 -12.37
N ILE A 29 15.87 -19.51 -12.88
CA ILE A 29 16.62 -18.71 -13.84
C ILE A 29 16.13 -19.08 -15.26
N PRO A 30 15.58 -18.13 -16.04
CA PRO A 30 15.14 -18.40 -17.41
C PRO A 30 16.30 -18.88 -18.29
N GLU A 31 16.06 -19.90 -19.12
CA GLU A 31 17.09 -20.43 -20.06
C GLU A 31 17.63 -19.35 -21.01
N LYS A 32 16.80 -18.37 -21.37
CA LYS A 32 17.18 -17.21 -22.19
C LYS A 32 16.73 -15.91 -21.55
N ILE A 33 17.68 -15.01 -21.36
CA ILE A 33 17.52 -13.73 -20.68
C ILE A 33 17.89 -12.62 -21.67
N ARG A 34 17.01 -11.63 -21.84
CA ARG A 34 17.23 -10.52 -22.77
C ARG A 34 18.17 -9.49 -22.12
N SER A 35 19.33 -9.28 -22.72
CA SER A 35 20.34 -8.30 -22.30
C SER A 35 20.88 -7.59 -23.55
N ASP A 36 20.86 -6.26 -23.56
CA ASP A 36 21.25 -5.40 -24.69
C ASP A 36 20.53 -5.72 -26.02
N GLY A 37 19.26 -6.12 -25.94
CA GLY A 37 18.47 -6.48 -27.13
C GLY A 37 18.78 -7.86 -27.71
N VAL A 38 19.72 -8.62 -27.14
CA VAL A 38 20.09 -9.98 -27.55
C VAL A 38 19.66 -10.98 -26.47
N MET A 39 19.23 -12.17 -26.88
CA MET A 39 18.93 -13.27 -25.95
C MET A 39 20.24 -13.96 -25.55
N LYS A 40 20.61 -13.85 -24.27
CA LYS A 40 21.81 -14.44 -23.67
C LYS A 40 21.39 -15.51 -22.67
N SER A 41 22.18 -16.56 -22.53
CA SER A 41 22.09 -17.50 -21.41
C SER A 41 22.64 -16.86 -20.14
N PHE A 42 22.30 -17.40 -18.96
CA PHE A 42 22.74 -16.86 -17.68
C PHE A 42 24.27 -16.65 -17.58
N HIS A 43 25.06 -17.56 -18.15
CA HIS A 43 26.52 -17.49 -18.15
C HIS A 43 27.11 -16.43 -19.10
N GLU A 44 26.31 -15.92 -20.04
CA GLU A 44 26.72 -14.90 -21.02
C GLU A 44 26.41 -13.47 -20.54
N LEU A 45 25.79 -13.32 -19.37
CA LEU A 45 25.51 -12.04 -18.72
C LEU A 45 26.74 -11.52 -17.96
N ASN A 46 26.82 -10.21 -17.77
CA ASN A 46 27.84 -9.62 -16.91
C ASN A 46 27.55 -9.86 -15.41
N GLU A 47 28.52 -9.64 -14.52
CA GLU A 47 28.37 -9.93 -13.08
C GLU A 47 27.21 -9.19 -12.41
N ALA A 48 26.93 -7.93 -12.82
CA ALA A 48 25.83 -7.16 -12.27
C ALA A 48 24.46 -7.71 -12.72
N GLU A 49 24.35 -8.10 -13.99
CA GLU A 49 23.16 -8.74 -14.55
C GLU A 49 22.92 -10.13 -13.95
N GLN A 50 23.98 -10.94 -13.77
CA GLN A 50 23.90 -12.24 -13.11
C GLN A 50 23.43 -12.10 -11.65
N LYS A 51 23.95 -11.11 -10.93
CA LYS A 51 23.52 -10.80 -9.56
C LYS A 51 22.05 -10.41 -9.51
N GLN A 52 21.58 -9.60 -10.45
CA GLN A 52 20.19 -9.16 -10.54
C GLN A 52 19.24 -10.32 -10.90
N VAL A 53 19.64 -11.19 -11.83
CA VAL A 53 18.88 -12.39 -12.20
C VAL A 53 18.81 -13.38 -11.03
N ARG A 54 19.92 -13.58 -10.30
CA ARG A 54 19.94 -14.42 -9.09
C ARG A 54 19.08 -13.84 -7.97
N ALA A 55 19.12 -12.52 -7.75
CA ALA A 55 18.26 -11.86 -6.77
C ALA A 55 16.78 -12.05 -7.11
N LYS A 56 16.41 -11.91 -8.39
CA LYS A 56 15.05 -12.16 -8.87
C LYS A 56 14.62 -13.62 -8.69
N ALA A 57 15.47 -14.58 -9.06
CA ALA A 57 15.20 -16.00 -8.87
C ALA A 57 15.07 -16.35 -7.38
N ALA A 58 15.90 -15.77 -6.51
CA ALA A 58 15.80 -15.96 -5.07
C ALA A 58 14.50 -15.39 -4.50
N MET A 59 14.04 -14.24 -4.99
CA MET A 59 12.75 -13.64 -4.61
C MET A 59 11.56 -14.44 -5.13
N ASP A 60 11.65 -14.99 -6.34
CA ASP A 60 10.63 -15.89 -6.90
C ASP A 60 10.54 -17.19 -6.07
N VAL A 61 11.68 -17.79 -5.68
CA VAL A 61 11.71 -18.94 -4.77
C VAL A 61 11.20 -18.59 -3.37
N LEU A 62 11.58 -17.43 -2.84
CA LEU A 62 11.07 -16.93 -1.56
C LEU A 62 9.55 -16.77 -1.59
N ALA A 63 9.00 -16.20 -2.67
CA ALA A 63 7.58 -16.02 -2.89
C ALA A 63 6.85 -17.36 -3.10
N GLU A 64 7.39 -18.29 -3.88
CA GLU A 64 6.86 -19.66 -3.99
C GLU A 64 6.88 -20.36 -2.64
N MET A 65 7.95 -20.25 -1.88
CA MET A 65 8.04 -20.86 -0.55
C MET A 65 7.10 -20.21 0.49
N MET A 66 6.73 -18.94 0.31
CA MET A 66 5.72 -18.26 1.14
C MET A 66 4.30 -18.71 0.77
N MET A 67 4.14 -19.49 -0.30
CA MET A 67 2.85 -19.82 -0.88
C MET A 67 2.69 -21.29 -1.30
N ALA A 68 3.72 -22.11 -1.12
CA ALA A 68 3.69 -23.54 -1.40
C ALA A 68 2.83 -24.32 -0.40
N GLU A 69 2.23 -23.64 0.59
CA GLU A 69 1.14 -24.21 1.38
C GLU A 69 -0.24 -24.08 0.70
N ASP A 70 -0.39 -23.25 -0.35
CA ASP A 70 -1.64 -23.12 -1.14
C ASP A 70 -1.70 -24.04 -2.37
N THR A 71 -0.58 -24.53 -2.90
CA THR A 71 -0.57 -25.26 -4.19
C THR A 71 -0.65 -26.77 -4.07
N ALA A 72 -0.86 -27.31 -2.86
CA ALA A 72 -1.10 -28.74 -2.67
C ALA A 72 -2.59 -29.15 -2.80
N ALA A 73 -3.49 -28.22 -3.14
CA ALA A 73 -4.89 -28.52 -3.39
C ALA A 73 -5.37 -27.85 -4.68
N ASP A 74 -5.09 -28.50 -5.81
CA ASP A 74 -5.83 -28.31 -7.07
C ASP A 74 -7.18 -29.07 -6.98
N ASP A 75 -7.87 -28.95 -5.84
CA ASP A 75 -9.16 -29.60 -5.60
C ASP A 75 -10.25 -28.55 -5.43
N ASP A 76 -11.37 -28.81 -6.08
CA ASP A 76 -12.51 -27.94 -6.39
C ASP A 76 -13.37 -27.67 -5.13
N GLY A 77 -12.75 -27.18 -4.06
CA GLY A 77 -13.37 -27.01 -2.75
C GLY A 77 -12.84 -25.80 -1.98
N ASP A 78 -13.68 -24.76 -1.89
CA ASP A 78 -13.66 -23.66 -0.92
C ASP A 78 -12.24 -23.29 -0.43
N ASP A 79 -11.51 -22.49 -1.22
CA ASP A 79 -10.18 -21.92 -0.91
C ASP A 79 -10.21 -21.27 0.49
N GLN A 80 -10.00 -22.07 1.54
CA GLN A 80 -10.07 -21.58 2.92
C GLN A 80 -8.92 -20.62 3.17
N ARG A 81 -9.27 -19.39 3.56
CA ARG A 81 -8.33 -18.31 3.86
C ARG A 81 -7.20 -18.74 4.79
N ASP A 82 -5.97 -18.62 4.33
CA ASP A 82 -4.76 -18.86 5.13
C ASP A 82 -4.43 -17.66 6.03
N ILE A 83 -5.17 -17.52 7.13
CA ILE A 83 -4.96 -16.47 8.14
C ILE A 83 -3.54 -16.53 8.73
N MET A 84 -2.98 -17.73 8.88
CA MET A 84 -1.63 -17.89 9.44
C MET A 84 -0.58 -17.37 8.47
N GLY A 85 -0.70 -17.68 7.17
CA GLY A 85 0.17 -17.15 6.13
C GLY A 85 0.09 -15.63 6.02
N GLU A 86 -1.11 -15.05 6.12
CA GLU A 86 -1.28 -13.59 6.17
C GLU A 86 -0.54 -12.96 7.36
N MET A 87 -0.69 -13.54 8.55
CA MET A 87 0.00 -13.06 9.76
C MET A 87 1.52 -13.27 9.67
N GLU A 88 1.99 -14.36 9.07
CA GLU A 88 3.41 -14.62 8.85
C GLU A 88 4.03 -13.54 7.94
N ILE A 89 3.33 -13.14 6.88
CA ILE A 89 3.80 -12.07 5.98
C ILE A 89 3.95 -10.75 6.74
N ILE A 90 2.94 -10.36 7.51
CA ILE A 90 2.97 -9.11 8.30
C ILE A 90 4.09 -9.16 9.34
N ALA A 91 4.20 -10.26 10.10
CA ALA A 91 5.26 -10.43 11.09
C ALA A 91 6.65 -10.40 10.44
N THR A 92 6.81 -11.01 9.26
CA THR A 92 8.06 -10.98 8.49
C THR A 92 8.43 -9.55 8.10
N LEU A 93 7.48 -8.76 7.58
CA LEU A 93 7.71 -7.35 7.24
C LEU A 93 8.11 -6.52 8.47
N MET A 94 7.49 -6.76 9.62
CA MET A 94 7.86 -6.10 10.88
C MET A 94 9.26 -6.51 11.35
N ILE A 95 9.61 -7.78 11.25
CA ILE A 95 10.92 -8.29 11.69
C ILE A 95 12.05 -7.77 10.80
N THR A 96 11.83 -7.70 9.49
CA THR A 96 12.86 -7.31 8.51
C THR A 96 12.88 -5.83 8.20
N GLY A 97 11.91 -5.05 8.69
CA GLY A 97 11.75 -3.64 8.31
C GLY A 97 11.45 -3.44 6.82
N GLY A 98 10.98 -4.48 6.12
CA GLY A 98 10.78 -4.41 4.68
C GLY A 98 12.08 -4.46 3.85
N GLU A 99 13.23 -4.70 4.47
CA GLU A 99 14.53 -4.68 3.79
C GLU A 99 14.86 -6.03 3.14
N GLU A 100 15.28 -5.99 1.87
CA GLU A 100 15.59 -7.19 1.08
C GLU A 100 16.74 -7.99 1.68
N GLU A 101 17.77 -7.31 2.20
CA GLU A 101 18.94 -7.97 2.79
C GLU A 101 18.62 -8.67 4.12
N GLU A 102 17.69 -8.14 4.91
CA GLU A 102 17.20 -8.80 6.12
C GLU A 102 16.27 -9.98 5.76
N ALA A 103 15.41 -9.82 4.76
CA ALA A 103 14.53 -10.89 4.30
C ALA A 103 15.31 -12.12 3.78
N LYS A 104 16.45 -11.90 3.10
CA LYS A 104 17.34 -12.98 2.63
C LYS A 104 17.95 -13.82 3.75
N LYS A 105 18.09 -13.27 4.96
CA LYS A 105 18.67 -13.96 6.13
C LYS A 105 17.69 -14.90 6.84
N LEU A 106 16.40 -14.84 6.52
CA LEU A 106 15.37 -15.64 7.21
C LEU A 106 15.36 -17.08 6.73
N SER A 107 15.77 -18.05 7.51
CA SER A 107 15.68 -19.47 7.11
C SER A 107 14.24 -20.02 7.15
N ARG A 108 14.00 -21.20 6.55
CA ARG A 108 12.71 -21.93 6.73
C ARG A 108 12.42 -22.22 8.21
N ALA A 109 13.47 -22.51 8.98
CA ALA A 109 13.34 -22.73 10.41
C ALA A 109 12.92 -21.44 11.14
N ASP A 110 13.38 -20.28 10.67
CA ASP A 110 12.95 -18.98 11.19
C ASP A 110 11.48 -18.72 10.91
N ARG A 111 10.98 -19.04 9.70
CA ARG A 111 9.54 -18.96 9.40
C ARG A 111 8.69 -19.81 10.34
N ARG A 112 9.15 -21.05 10.61
CA ARG A 112 8.48 -21.91 11.60
C ARG A 112 8.45 -21.24 12.99
N MET A 113 9.54 -20.61 13.40
CA MET A 113 9.62 -19.87 14.66
C MET A 113 8.66 -18.67 14.69
N ILE A 114 8.53 -17.93 13.59
CA ILE A 114 7.57 -16.82 13.44
C ILE A 114 6.15 -17.35 13.67
N ARG A 115 5.76 -18.46 13.02
CA ARG A 115 4.44 -19.09 13.22
C ARG A 115 4.22 -19.55 14.65
N ASP A 116 5.22 -20.20 15.26
CA ASP A 116 5.14 -20.64 16.67
C ASP A 116 4.97 -19.41 17.60
N ALA A 117 5.64 -18.30 17.33
CA ALA A 117 5.50 -17.05 18.07
C ALA A 117 4.11 -16.41 17.90
N ILE A 118 3.58 -16.34 16.68
CA ILE A 118 2.21 -15.87 16.40
C ILE A 118 1.19 -16.72 17.18
N PHE A 119 1.32 -18.04 17.12
CA PHE A 119 0.43 -18.96 17.83
C PHE A 119 0.51 -18.79 19.35
N ASN A 120 1.72 -18.67 19.90
CA ASN A 120 1.93 -18.42 21.32
C ASN A 120 1.31 -17.10 21.79
N GLY A 121 1.50 -16.04 21.01
CA GLY A 121 0.88 -14.73 21.25
C GLY A 121 -0.64 -14.78 21.19
N ALA A 122 -1.20 -15.42 20.16
CA ALA A 122 -2.64 -15.57 20.00
C ALA A 122 -3.28 -16.33 21.16
N ARG A 123 -2.67 -17.46 21.58
CA ARG A 123 -3.14 -18.22 22.74
C ARG A 123 -3.09 -17.40 24.03
N LYS A 124 -2.06 -16.57 24.22
CA LYS A 124 -1.96 -15.66 25.38
C LYS A 124 -3.09 -14.64 25.39
N ALA A 125 -3.36 -14.01 24.25
CA ALA A 125 -4.42 -13.02 24.11
C ALA A 125 -5.81 -13.64 24.33
N GLU A 126 -6.05 -14.82 23.76
CA GLU A 126 -7.29 -15.60 23.93
C GLU A 126 -7.53 -15.95 25.41
N GLN A 127 -6.50 -16.43 26.12
CA GLN A 127 -6.58 -16.71 27.57
C GLN A 127 -6.88 -15.46 28.40
N ALA A 128 -6.46 -14.28 27.92
CA ALA A 128 -6.77 -13.00 28.53
C ALA A 128 -8.13 -12.42 28.10
N GLY A 129 -8.89 -13.12 27.25
CA GLY A 129 -10.22 -12.69 26.80
C GLY A 129 -10.21 -11.47 25.88
N ARG A 130 -9.10 -11.23 25.17
CA ARG A 130 -8.93 -10.08 24.27
C ARG A 130 -8.37 -10.50 22.91
N ARG A 131 -8.42 -9.60 21.94
CA ARG A 131 -7.80 -9.82 20.62
C ARG A 131 -6.28 -9.83 20.71
N THR A 132 -5.67 -10.61 19.81
CA THR A 132 -4.22 -10.66 19.62
C THR A 132 -3.70 -9.32 19.09
N MET A 133 -2.69 -8.78 19.74
CA MET A 133 -1.98 -7.56 19.36
C MET A 133 -0.56 -7.89 18.92
N THR A 134 0.09 -6.95 18.25
CA THR A 134 1.50 -7.04 17.82
C THR A 134 2.43 -7.34 19.00
N SER A 135 2.16 -6.73 20.17
CA SER A 135 2.88 -7.00 21.42
C SER A 135 2.74 -8.43 21.93
N ASP A 136 1.62 -9.12 21.65
CA ASP A 136 1.46 -10.53 22.00
C ASP A 136 2.34 -11.44 21.16
N VAL A 137 2.50 -11.12 19.87
CA VAL A 137 3.41 -11.86 18.98
C VAL A 137 4.86 -11.66 19.43
N ALA A 138 5.24 -10.44 19.82
CA ALA A 138 6.54 -10.16 20.43
C ALA A 138 6.75 -10.94 21.75
N ASP A 139 5.70 -11.09 22.56
CA ASP A 139 5.75 -11.95 23.75
C ASP A 139 5.83 -13.45 23.39
N GLY A 140 5.26 -13.87 22.26
CA GLY A 140 5.41 -15.22 21.72
C GLY A 140 6.88 -15.56 21.39
N PHE A 141 7.63 -14.62 20.82
CA PHE A 141 9.09 -14.77 20.64
C PHE A 141 9.83 -14.86 21.96
N ARG A 142 9.41 -14.06 22.96
CA ARG A 142 9.99 -14.12 24.30
C ARG A 142 9.77 -15.49 24.96
N MET A 143 8.60 -16.11 24.77
CA MET A 143 8.35 -17.47 25.27
C MET A 143 9.31 -18.48 24.65
N ILE A 144 9.61 -18.39 23.35
CA ILE A 144 10.59 -19.26 22.67
C ILE A 144 12.00 -19.01 23.21
N ASN A 145 12.38 -17.76 23.47
CA ASN A 145 13.68 -17.42 24.04
C ASN A 145 13.86 -17.98 25.48
N GLU A 146 12.81 -17.98 26.29
CA GLU A 146 12.85 -18.48 27.67
C GLU A 146 12.77 -20.01 27.76
N ASP A 147 12.29 -20.68 26.71
CA ASP A 147 12.16 -22.13 26.64
C ASP A 147 13.51 -22.83 26.49
N LYS A 148 13.86 -23.69 27.45
CA LYS A 148 15.14 -24.41 27.51
C LYS A 148 15.19 -25.62 26.58
N ASP A 149 14.07 -26.03 26.02
CA ASP A 149 14.02 -27.14 25.05
C ASP A 149 14.54 -26.70 23.67
N TYR A 150 14.57 -25.39 23.40
CA TYR A 150 15.18 -24.84 22.20
C TYR A 150 16.71 -24.68 22.34
N PRO A 151 17.49 -25.00 21.29
CA PRO A 151 18.93 -24.72 21.27
C PRO A 151 19.24 -23.23 21.48
N GLU A 152 20.38 -22.93 22.12
CA GLU A 152 20.75 -21.55 22.48
C GLU A 152 20.74 -20.57 21.30
N HIS A 153 21.29 -20.96 20.14
CA HIS A 153 21.29 -20.12 18.94
C HIS A 153 19.87 -19.77 18.45
N ARG A 154 18.89 -20.68 18.62
CA ARG A 154 17.48 -20.45 18.24
C ARG A 154 16.81 -19.50 19.21
N ARG A 155 17.12 -19.58 20.50
CA ARG A 155 16.61 -18.67 21.53
C ARG A 155 17.11 -17.25 21.30
N MET A 156 18.40 -17.09 20.99
CA MET A 156 18.97 -15.79 20.63
C MET A 156 18.34 -15.23 19.35
N ARG A 157 18.12 -16.07 18.33
CA ARG A 157 17.42 -15.65 17.11
C ARG A 157 15.97 -15.20 17.39
N ALA A 158 15.25 -15.90 18.27
CA ALA A 158 13.90 -15.51 18.70
C ALA A 158 13.92 -14.17 19.43
N PHE A 159 14.91 -13.94 20.28
CA PHE A 159 15.09 -12.67 20.98
C PHE A 159 15.28 -11.51 19.97
N GLU A 160 16.19 -11.65 19.01
CA GLU A 160 16.41 -10.62 17.97
C GLU A 160 15.13 -10.29 17.19
N MET A 161 14.39 -11.31 16.74
CA MET A 161 13.13 -11.11 16.02
C MET A 161 12.07 -10.43 16.89
N GLY A 162 11.96 -10.83 18.16
CA GLY A 162 11.05 -10.22 19.12
C GLY A 162 11.34 -8.74 19.34
N GLU A 163 12.61 -8.36 19.48
CA GLU A 163 13.03 -6.96 19.65
C GLU A 163 12.73 -6.13 18.38
N SER A 164 12.96 -6.67 17.18
CA SER A 164 12.57 -5.99 15.94
C SER A 164 11.07 -5.71 15.89
N LEU A 165 10.26 -6.69 16.31
CA LEU A 165 8.80 -6.57 16.32
C LEU A 165 8.31 -5.54 17.36
N ARG A 166 9.03 -5.40 18.49
CA ARG A 166 8.71 -4.39 19.52
C ARG A 166 8.84 -2.95 19.04
N MET A 167 9.61 -2.69 17.99
CA MET A 167 9.64 -1.35 17.37
C MET A 167 8.26 -0.89 16.90
N PHE A 168 7.35 -1.82 16.62
CA PHE A 168 5.96 -1.53 16.21
C PHE A 168 4.96 -1.53 17.38
N CYS A 169 5.43 -1.68 18.61
CA CYS A 169 4.59 -1.74 19.81
C CYS A 169 4.56 -0.43 20.59
N ASP A 170 5.55 0.44 20.37
CA ASP A 170 5.79 1.68 21.13
C ASP A 170 5.66 2.91 20.22
N GLY A 171 5.50 4.09 20.84
CA GLY A 171 5.47 5.36 20.12
C GLY A 171 4.34 5.47 19.10
N PHE A 172 4.59 6.18 17.99
CA PHE A 172 3.61 6.40 16.93
C PHE A 172 3.26 5.08 16.22
N GLU A 173 4.23 4.20 16.01
CA GLU A 173 4.00 2.88 15.42
C GLU A 173 3.07 2.03 16.30
N GLY A 174 3.22 2.08 17.63
CA GLY A 174 2.34 1.39 18.57
C GLY A 174 0.89 1.87 18.52
N GLU A 175 0.67 3.19 18.37
CA GLU A 175 -0.67 3.77 18.19
C GLU A 175 -1.37 3.23 16.94
N VAL A 176 -0.61 2.86 15.90
CA VAL A 176 -1.15 2.37 14.64
C VAL A 176 -1.24 0.84 14.59
N PHE A 177 -0.18 0.13 14.99
CA PHE A 177 -0.02 -1.31 14.78
C PHE A 177 -0.23 -2.16 16.03
N ASN A 178 -0.32 -1.56 17.22
CA ASN A 178 -0.46 -2.28 18.49
C ASN A 178 -1.65 -1.76 19.31
N THR A 179 -2.72 -1.35 18.62
CA THR A 179 -3.95 -0.82 19.23
C THR A 179 -5.15 -1.62 18.74
N ASP A 180 -6.16 -1.78 19.60
CA ASP A 180 -7.41 -2.44 19.19
C ASP A 180 -8.16 -1.57 18.19
N GLY A 181 -8.45 -2.16 17.03
CA GLY A 181 -9.07 -1.49 15.90
C GLY A 181 -10.54 -1.89 15.73
N GLU A 182 -11.34 -0.97 15.21
CA GLU A 182 -12.66 -1.28 14.69
C GLU A 182 -12.59 -1.76 13.25
N ALA A 183 -13.42 -2.74 12.90
CA ALA A 183 -13.53 -3.18 11.52
C ALA A 183 -14.07 -2.02 10.66
N TRP A 184 -13.58 -1.91 9.42
CA TRP A 184 -14.11 -0.91 8.49
C TRP A 184 -15.62 -1.08 8.32
N PRO A 185 -16.39 0.03 8.33
CA PRO A 185 -17.82 -0.04 8.08
C PRO A 185 -18.09 -0.58 6.67
N ASP A 186 -19.24 -1.23 6.50
CA ASP A 186 -19.70 -1.67 5.19
C ASP A 186 -20.23 -0.45 4.42
N THR A 187 -19.40 0.11 3.54
CA THR A 187 -19.68 1.37 2.82
C THR A 187 -19.25 1.28 1.36
N ASP A 188 -19.93 2.04 0.50
CA ASP A 188 -19.70 2.05 -0.94
C ASP A 188 -18.36 2.68 -1.36
N VAL A 189 -17.85 3.60 -0.54
CA VAL A 189 -16.63 4.37 -0.80
C VAL A 189 -15.80 4.42 0.47
N THR A 190 -14.59 3.88 0.40
CA THR A 190 -13.59 3.98 1.46
C THR A 190 -12.38 4.75 0.93
N ILE A 191 -12.01 5.84 1.59
CA ILE A 191 -10.82 6.63 1.28
C ILE A 191 -9.84 6.44 2.43
N VAL A 192 -8.64 5.93 2.13
CA VAL A 192 -7.57 5.74 3.10
C VAL A 192 -6.46 6.73 2.80
N ASP A 193 -6.21 7.65 3.73
CA ASP A 193 -5.07 8.57 3.67
C ASP A 193 -3.90 7.95 4.45
N LEU A 194 -2.81 7.64 3.75
CA LEU A 194 -1.59 7.08 4.35
C LEU A 194 -0.73 8.14 5.04
N ALA A 195 -1.03 9.43 4.83
CA ALA A 195 -0.48 10.59 5.49
C ALA A 195 1.05 10.51 5.70
N THR A 196 1.49 10.31 6.94
CA THR A 196 2.91 10.27 7.32
C THR A 196 3.66 9.11 6.67
N PHE A 197 3.01 7.96 6.46
CA PHE A 197 3.68 6.78 5.90
C PHE A 197 4.00 6.89 4.41
N ALA A 198 3.34 7.81 3.70
CA ALA A 198 3.69 8.12 2.31
C ALA A 198 5.00 8.92 2.17
N ARG A 199 5.61 9.35 3.29
CA ARG A 199 6.89 10.09 3.31
C ARG A 199 8.09 9.14 3.31
N GLU A 200 9.21 9.63 2.78
CA GLU A 200 10.48 8.91 2.85
C GLU A 200 10.85 8.57 4.31
N GLY A 201 11.39 7.35 4.50
CA GLY A 201 11.80 6.84 5.81
C GLY A 201 10.76 5.96 6.51
N TYR A 202 9.52 5.90 6.01
CA TYR A 202 8.44 5.05 6.57
C TYR A 202 8.12 3.83 5.69
N ASN A 203 9.08 3.36 4.90
CA ASN A 203 8.87 2.30 3.90
C ASN A 203 8.35 0.99 4.53
N ALA A 204 8.82 0.64 5.72
CA ALA A 204 8.39 -0.55 6.45
C ALA A 204 6.92 -0.42 6.91
N GLN A 205 6.60 0.70 7.55
CA GLN A 205 5.27 1.02 8.07
C GLN A 205 4.25 1.08 6.93
N LEU A 206 4.62 1.72 5.82
CA LEU A 206 3.82 1.78 4.62
C LEU A 206 3.54 0.37 4.06
N ALA A 207 4.56 -0.49 3.99
CA ALA A 207 4.39 -1.84 3.50
C ALA A 207 3.41 -2.65 4.36
N ILE A 208 3.51 -2.53 5.68
CA ILE A 208 2.61 -3.20 6.61
C ILE A 208 1.18 -2.67 6.47
N ALA A 209 1.01 -1.35 6.44
CA ALA A 209 -0.29 -0.70 6.28
C ALA A 209 -0.96 -1.10 4.96
N TYR A 210 -0.21 -1.02 3.86
CA TYR A 210 -0.72 -1.36 2.52
C TYR A 210 -1.08 -2.85 2.39
N THR A 211 -0.25 -3.75 2.92
CA THR A 211 -0.53 -5.19 2.98
C THR A 211 -1.84 -5.45 3.73
N SER A 212 -2.01 -4.80 4.89
CA SER A 212 -3.23 -4.92 5.71
C SER A 212 -4.48 -4.42 4.98
N ILE A 213 -4.36 -3.30 4.23
CA ILE A 213 -5.44 -2.77 3.39
C ILE A 213 -5.81 -3.77 2.30
N MET A 214 -4.83 -4.33 1.58
CA MET A 214 -5.09 -5.31 0.53
C MET A 214 -5.74 -6.59 1.08
N MET A 215 -5.29 -7.08 2.23
CA MET A 215 -5.94 -8.23 2.90
C MET A 215 -7.38 -7.90 3.29
N ARG A 216 -7.66 -6.68 3.77
CA ARG A 216 -9.03 -6.25 4.05
C ARG A 216 -9.88 -6.22 2.78
N ILE A 217 -9.35 -5.73 1.67
CA ILE A 217 -10.07 -5.72 0.39
C ILE A 217 -10.28 -7.13 -0.13
N ASN A 218 -9.31 -8.04 0.05
CA ASN A 218 -9.49 -9.45 -0.28
C ASN A 218 -10.68 -10.06 0.47
N ASN A 219 -10.78 -9.81 1.77
CA ASN A 219 -11.93 -10.24 2.58
C ASN A 219 -13.27 -9.67 2.08
N LEU A 220 -13.28 -8.42 1.62
CA LEU A 220 -14.48 -7.83 1.04
C LEU A 220 -14.81 -8.48 -0.31
N ALA A 221 -13.81 -8.75 -1.15
CA ALA A 221 -13.98 -9.42 -2.42
C ALA A 221 -14.54 -10.84 -2.26
N GLU A 222 -14.03 -11.61 -1.30
CA GLU A 222 -14.56 -12.95 -0.97
C GLU A 222 -16.00 -12.89 -0.46
N LYS A 223 -16.31 -11.95 0.45
CA LYS A 223 -17.67 -11.76 0.99
C LYS A 223 -18.67 -11.36 -0.09
N HIS A 224 -18.26 -10.53 -1.05
CA HIS A 224 -19.10 -9.95 -2.09
C HIS A 224 -18.91 -10.62 -3.46
N GLN A 225 -18.28 -11.80 -3.53
CA GLN A 225 -17.92 -12.47 -4.78
C GLN A 225 -19.12 -12.84 -5.67
N HIS A 226 -20.31 -12.93 -5.10
CA HIS A 226 -21.56 -13.23 -5.81
C HIS A 226 -22.38 -11.98 -6.16
N ASP A 227 -21.91 -10.79 -5.78
CA ASP A 227 -22.58 -9.54 -6.10
C ASP A 227 -22.27 -9.13 -7.55
N GLU A 228 -23.24 -8.49 -8.22
CA GLU A 228 -23.03 -8.00 -9.59
C GLU A 228 -22.02 -6.83 -9.67
N ARG A 229 -21.83 -6.12 -8.56
CA ARG A 229 -20.99 -4.92 -8.51
C ARG A 229 -19.55 -5.29 -8.18
N PRO A 230 -18.58 -4.92 -9.02
CA PRO A 230 -17.17 -5.17 -8.73
C PRO A 230 -16.64 -4.22 -7.65
N ILE A 231 -15.57 -4.66 -6.98
CA ILE A 231 -14.76 -3.79 -6.12
C ILE A 231 -13.66 -3.16 -6.98
N VAL A 232 -13.42 -1.86 -6.81
CA VAL A 232 -12.29 -1.16 -7.46
C VAL A 232 -11.40 -0.56 -6.39
N MET A 233 -10.18 -1.07 -6.27
CA MET A 233 -9.12 -0.49 -5.44
C MET A 233 -8.29 0.46 -6.30
N LEU A 234 -8.31 1.75 -5.96
CA LEU A 234 -7.49 2.78 -6.58
C LEU A 234 -6.29 3.08 -5.67
N THR A 235 -5.09 2.89 -6.20
CA THR A 235 -3.84 3.21 -5.54
C THR A 235 -3.21 4.40 -6.23
N ASP A 236 -3.14 5.54 -5.54
CA ASP A 236 -2.36 6.70 -5.99
C ASP A 236 -0.89 6.56 -5.58
N GLU A 237 0.02 7.21 -6.32
CA GLU A 237 1.47 7.09 -6.16
C GLU A 237 1.99 5.64 -6.03
N GLY A 238 1.52 4.78 -6.93
CA GLY A 238 1.85 3.35 -6.95
C GLY A 238 3.34 3.02 -7.06
N HIS A 239 4.18 3.96 -7.49
CA HIS A 239 5.64 3.78 -7.47
C HIS A 239 6.18 3.48 -6.07
N ILE A 240 5.55 4.03 -5.02
CA ILE A 240 5.99 3.79 -3.63
C ILE A 240 5.78 2.32 -3.22
N ILE A 241 4.72 1.68 -3.73
CA ILE A 241 4.42 0.27 -3.41
C ILE A 241 5.26 -0.67 -4.28
N THR A 242 5.43 -0.34 -5.55
CA THR A 242 6.09 -1.22 -6.52
C THR A 242 7.62 -1.23 -6.41
N THR A 243 8.20 -0.21 -5.79
CA THR A 243 9.63 -0.15 -5.46
C THR A 243 10.01 -1.04 -4.27
N ASN A 244 9.06 -1.38 -3.39
CA ASN A 244 9.33 -2.27 -2.26
C ASN A 244 9.41 -3.74 -2.73
N PRO A 245 10.57 -4.42 -2.60
CA PRO A 245 10.78 -5.77 -3.12
C PRO A 245 9.88 -6.84 -2.48
N LEU A 246 9.37 -6.60 -1.28
CA LEU A 246 8.51 -7.55 -0.56
C LEU A 246 7.02 -7.32 -0.87
N LEU A 247 6.61 -6.09 -1.16
CA LEU A 247 5.24 -5.79 -1.56
C LEU A 247 4.95 -6.26 -2.98
N ALA A 248 5.87 -6.04 -3.92
CA ALA A 248 5.58 -6.30 -5.33
C ALA A 248 5.13 -7.77 -5.63
N PRO A 249 5.80 -8.82 -5.10
CA PRO A 249 5.33 -10.20 -5.25
C PRO A 249 3.96 -10.45 -4.59
N PHE A 250 3.71 -9.86 -3.42
CA PHE A 250 2.44 -9.98 -2.71
C PHE A 250 1.29 -9.38 -3.51
N VAL A 251 1.46 -8.15 -4.01
CA VAL A 251 0.46 -7.48 -4.86
C VAL A 251 0.14 -8.34 -6.09
N VAL A 252 1.16 -8.90 -6.75
CA VAL A 252 0.97 -9.77 -7.93
C VAL A 252 0.09 -10.98 -7.60
N LYS A 253 0.29 -11.63 -6.44
CA LYS A 253 -0.56 -12.76 -6.04
C LYS A 253 -1.99 -12.32 -5.80
N VAL A 254 -2.21 -11.30 -4.97
CA VAL A 254 -3.55 -10.84 -4.59
C VAL A 254 -4.35 -10.42 -5.81
N VAL A 255 -3.73 -9.67 -6.73
CA VAL A 255 -4.37 -9.22 -7.98
C VAL A 255 -4.76 -10.40 -8.88
N LYS A 256 -3.98 -11.51 -8.90
CA LYS A 256 -4.36 -12.72 -9.64
C LYS A 256 -5.61 -13.38 -9.05
N MET A 257 -5.73 -13.43 -7.72
CA MET A 257 -6.90 -13.96 -7.03
C MET A 257 -8.14 -13.13 -7.32
N TRP A 258 -8.01 -11.80 -7.28
CA TRP A 258 -9.11 -10.85 -7.52
C TRP A 258 -9.80 -10.97 -8.87
N ARG A 259 -9.10 -11.50 -9.89
CA ARG A 259 -9.71 -11.80 -11.20
C ARG A 259 -10.88 -12.78 -11.11
N LYS A 260 -10.88 -13.69 -10.12
CA LYS A 260 -11.97 -14.63 -9.88
C LYS A 260 -13.10 -14.03 -9.01
N LEU A 261 -12.77 -13.02 -8.20
CA LEU A 261 -13.67 -12.46 -7.17
C LEU A 261 -14.35 -11.15 -7.58
N GLY A 262 -14.18 -10.70 -8.83
CA GLY A 262 -14.77 -9.45 -9.31
C GLY A 262 -14.14 -8.19 -8.72
N ALA A 263 -12.88 -8.25 -8.28
CA ALA A 263 -12.14 -7.09 -7.77
C ALA A 263 -11.08 -6.60 -8.77
N TRP A 264 -10.89 -5.29 -8.84
CA TRP A 264 -10.03 -4.61 -9.81
C TRP A 264 -9.00 -3.76 -9.08
N TRP A 265 -7.73 -3.93 -9.45
CA TRP A 265 -6.65 -3.11 -8.93
C TRP A 265 -6.24 -2.08 -9.99
N TRP A 266 -6.37 -0.81 -9.62
CA TRP A 266 -5.97 0.34 -10.43
C TRP A 266 -4.82 1.04 -9.74
N VAL A 267 -3.77 1.34 -10.49
CA VAL A 267 -2.58 2.00 -9.98
C VAL A 267 -2.28 3.23 -10.83
N ALA A 268 -2.15 4.38 -10.17
CA ALA A 268 -1.72 5.63 -10.77
C ALA A 268 -0.30 5.95 -10.31
N THR A 269 0.54 6.44 -11.22
CA THR A 269 1.90 6.88 -10.93
C THR A 269 2.28 8.01 -11.87
N GLN A 270 3.10 8.94 -11.38
CA GLN A 270 3.67 10.01 -12.21
C GLN A 270 4.95 9.55 -12.90
N ASN A 271 5.76 8.73 -12.23
CA ASN A 271 7.07 8.34 -12.73
C ASN A 271 7.17 6.83 -12.95
N MET A 272 7.32 6.43 -14.21
CA MET A 272 7.57 5.04 -14.58
C MET A 272 9.05 4.67 -14.46
N ALA A 273 9.96 5.65 -14.37
CA ALA A 273 11.39 5.43 -14.23
C ALA A 273 11.73 4.65 -12.94
N ASP A 274 11.01 4.97 -11.85
CA ASP A 274 11.24 4.45 -10.50
C ASP A 274 10.84 2.97 -10.35
N PHE A 275 10.08 2.42 -11.30
CA PHE A 275 9.67 1.02 -11.24
C PHE A 275 10.88 0.10 -11.45
N PRO A 276 11.16 -0.83 -10.52
CA PRO A 276 12.26 -1.77 -10.69
C PRO A 276 11.93 -2.80 -11.77
N SER A 277 12.96 -3.38 -12.40
CA SER A 277 12.80 -4.46 -13.39
C SER A 277 12.04 -5.68 -12.86
N SER A 278 11.98 -5.87 -11.53
CA SER A 278 11.18 -6.89 -10.86
C SER A 278 9.67 -6.67 -11.04
N ALA A 279 9.20 -5.41 -11.13
CA ALA A 279 7.81 -5.05 -11.34
C ALA A 279 7.27 -5.42 -12.73
N LYS A 280 8.14 -5.82 -13.67
CA LYS A 280 7.74 -6.22 -15.03
C LYS A 280 6.68 -7.32 -15.05
N LYS A 281 6.79 -8.32 -14.16
CA LYS A 281 5.77 -9.39 -14.06
C LYS A 281 4.40 -8.82 -13.67
N MET A 282 4.39 -7.86 -12.74
CA MET A 282 3.18 -7.18 -12.29
C MET A 282 2.55 -6.35 -13.40
N LEU A 283 3.35 -5.48 -14.03
CA LEU A 283 2.89 -4.58 -15.06
C LEU A 283 2.43 -5.32 -16.32
N ASN A 284 3.02 -6.47 -16.64
CA ASN A 284 2.55 -7.33 -17.74
C ASN A 284 1.12 -7.87 -17.53
N MET A 285 0.62 -7.91 -16.28
CA MET A 285 -0.76 -8.33 -15.99
C MET A 285 -1.78 -7.21 -16.19
N ILE A 286 -1.32 -5.97 -16.33
CA ILE A 286 -2.18 -4.81 -16.54
C ILE A 286 -2.69 -4.83 -17.99
N GLU A 287 -3.98 -5.09 -18.12
CA GLU A 287 -4.69 -5.13 -19.40
C GLU A 287 -4.91 -3.72 -19.96
N TRP A 288 -5.28 -2.77 -19.09
CA TRP A 288 -5.65 -1.41 -19.46
C TRP A 288 -4.56 -0.42 -19.06
N TRP A 289 -3.93 0.21 -20.05
CA TRP A 289 -2.99 1.30 -19.83
C TRP A 289 -3.65 2.62 -20.22
N ILE A 290 -3.75 3.54 -19.28
CA ILE A 290 -4.26 4.89 -19.50
C ILE A 290 -3.08 5.86 -19.34
N CYS A 291 -2.55 6.29 -20.47
CA CYS A 291 -1.36 7.13 -20.54
C CYS A 291 -1.79 8.57 -20.84
N LEU A 292 -1.67 9.48 -19.88
CA LEU A 292 -1.94 10.90 -20.12
C LEU A 292 -0.77 11.55 -20.90
N VAL A 293 -0.81 12.87 -21.06
CA VAL A 293 0.29 13.61 -21.72
C VAL A 293 1.59 13.37 -20.98
N MET A 294 2.58 12.84 -21.70
CA MET A 294 3.89 12.47 -21.18
C MET A 294 5.01 12.89 -22.14
N PRO A 295 6.19 13.23 -21.63
CA PRO A 295 7.39 13.48 -22.43
C PRO A 295 7.94 12.18 -23.05
N GLN A 296 8.87 12.32 -24.00
CA GLN A 296 9.37 11.18 -24.78
C GLN A 296 10.11 10.13 -23.94
N ASP A 297 10.84 10.57 -22.92
CA ASP A 297 11.55 9.74 -21.95
C ASP A 297 10.60 8.83 -21.16
N GLU A 298 9.46 9.35 -20.68
CA GLU A 298 8.45 8.54 -19.99
C GLU A 298 7.85 7.44 -20.89
N ILE A 299 7.69 7.71 -22.19
CA ILE A 299 7.22 6.71 -23.16
C ILE A 299 8.23 5.57 -23.29
N GLU A 300 9.53 5.89 -23.31
CA GLU A 300 10.58 4.88 -23.34
C GLU A 300 10.64 4.08 -22.02
N ASP A 301 10.35 4.72 -20.89
CA ASP A 301 10.25 4.01 -19.60
C ASP A 301 9.07 3.03 -19.57
N ILE A 302 7.92 3.38 -20.16
CA ILE A 302 6.79 2.45 -20.35
C ILE A 302 7.20 1.31 -21.29
N ALA A 303 7.96 1.60 -22.35
CA ALA A 303 8.42 0.60 -23.31
C ALA A 303 9.33 -0.49 -22.68
N ARG A 304 9.89 -0.25 -21.49
CA ARG A 304 10.63 -1.27 -20.70
C ARG A 304 9.71 -2.42 -20.24
N PHE A 305 8.45 -2.08 -19.96
CA PHE A 305 7.46 -2.97 -19.38
C PHE A 305 6.43 -3.46 -20.40
N LYS A 306 5.96 -2.58 -21.29
CA LYS A 306 4.99 -2.90 -22.34
C LYS A 306 5.66 -2.86 -23.71
N ASN A 307 5.44 -3.88 -24.53
CA ASN A 307 5.89 -3.83 -25.92
C ASN A 307 5.01 -2.80 -26.68
N LEU A 308 5.63 -1.72 -27.14
CA LEU A 308 4.98 -0.66 -27.90
C LEU A 308 5.45 -0.68 -29.37
N THR A 309 4.52 -0.55 -30.31
CA THR A 309 4.87 -0.30 -31.72
C THR A 309 5.25 1.17 -31.93
N ASP A 310 5.92 1.47 -33.05
CA ASP A 310 6.27 2.85 -33.38
C ASP A 310 5.01 3.72 -33.54
N GLU A 311 3.92 3.17 -34.08
CA GLU A 311 2.64 3.86 -34.21
C GLU A 311 2.00 4.18 -32.85
N GLN A 312 2.06 3.23 -31.90
CA GLN A 312 1.57 3.47 -30.53
C GLN A 312 2.38 4.56 -29.83
N LYS A 313 3.71 4.56 -30.00
CA LYS A 313 4.57 5.64 -29.49
C LYS A 313 4.21 7.00 -30.10
N GLN A 314 3.98 7.05 -31.42
CA GLN A 314 3.54 8.28 -32.10
C GLN A 314 2.15 8.75 -31.60
N LEU A 315 1.23 7.82 -31.36
CA LEU A 315 -0.08 8.12 -30.80
C LEU A 315 0.05 8.74 -29.40
N MET A 316 0.89 8.17 -28.53
CA MET A 316 1.18 8.71 -27.19
C MET A 316 1.79 10.13 -27.27
N LEU A 317 2.75 10.37 -28.16
CA LEU A 317 3.34 11.69 -28.42
C LEU A 317 2.34 12.71 -28.99
N SER A 318 1.22 12.26 -29.57
CA SER A 318 0.21 13.14 -30.16
C SER A 318 -0.71 13.79 -29.13
N ALA A 319 -0.78 13.25 -27.90
CA ALA A 319 -1.65 13.78 -26.85
C ALA A 319 -1.28 15.23 -26.47
N ARG A 320 -2.30 16.05 -26.20
CA ARG A 320 -2.15 17.46 -25.81
C ARG A 320 -2.88 17.76 -24.51
N LYS A 321 -2.35 18.74 -23.77
CA LYS A 321 -2.97 19.30 -22.57
C LYS A 321 -3.18 20.79 -22.80
N GLU A 322 -4.39 21.25 -22.53
CA GLU A 322 -4.69 22.68 -22.48
C GLU A 322 -5.18 23.03 -21.06
N PRO A 323 -4.39 23.76 -20.27
CA PRO A 323 -4.71 24.07 -18.87
C PRO A 323 -6.10 24.65 -18.71
N LYS A 324 -6.81 24.20 -17.65
CA LYS A 324 -8.20 24.57 -17.35
C LYS A 324 -9.21 24.22 -18.45
N LYS A 325 -8.86 23.49 -19.52
CA LYS A 325 -9.80 23.02 -20.55
C LYS A 325 -9.89 21.51 -20.63
N TYR A 326 -8.82 20.85 -21.04
CA TYR A 326 -8.80 19.41 -21.24
C TYR A 326 -7.39 18.83 -21.14
N THR A 327 -7.34 17.53 -20.86
CA THR A 327 -6.12 16.72 -20.98
C THR A 327 -6.44 15.54 -21.88
N GLU A 328 -5.64 15.33 -22.92
CA GLU A 328 -5.71 14.11 -23.72
C GLU A 328 -4.86 13.01 -23.12
N GLY A 329 -5.18 11.79 -23.50
CA GLY A 329 -4.40 10.62 -23.21
C GLY A 329 -4.66 9.53 -24.23
N VAL A 330 -3.95 8.43 -24.09
CA VAL A 330 -4.09 7.24 -24.92
C VAL A 330 -4.51 6.08 -24.02
N VAL A 331 -5.54 5.35 -24.44
CA VAL A 331 -5.85 4.04 -23.88
C VAL A 331 -5.18 2.99 -24.76
N LEU A 332 -4.42 2.09 -24.14
CA LEU A 332 -3.82 0.93 -24.78
C LEU A 332 -4.29 -0.34 -24.05
N SER A 333 -5.02 -1.19 -24.74
CA SER A 333 -5.49 -2.51 -24.29
C SER A 333 -5.50 -3.48 -25.47
N GLU A 334 -5.76 -4.77 -25.24
CA GLU A 334 -5.83 -5.76 -26.32
C GLU A 334 -6.92 -5.45 -27.37
N ASN A 335 -8.02 -4.84 -26.94
CA ASN A 335 -9.21 -4.63 -27.78
C ASN A 335 -9.46 -3.16 -28.13
N MET A 336 -8.65 -2.23 -27.60
CA MET A 336 -8.82 -0.80 -27.80
C MET A 336 -7.49 -0.06 -27.74
N GLU A 337 -7.21 0.66 -28.81
CA GLU A 337 -6.14 1.65 -28.93
C GLU A 337 -6.76 2.96 -29.41
N ALA A 338 -6.84 3.95 -28.52
CA ALA A 338 -7.55 5.19 -28.83
C ALA A 338 -6.95 6.40 -28.11
N LEU A 339 -6.86 7.52 -28.85
CA LEU A 339 -6.72 8.83 -28.23
C LEU A 339 -8.07 9.22 -27.62
N PHE A 340 -8.07 9.62 -26.35
CA PHE A 340 -9.23 10.18 -25.69
C PHE A 340 -8.93 11.58 -25.17
N ARG A 341 -9.99 12.35 -24.96
CA ARG A 341 -9.93 13.68 -24.36
C ARG A 341 -10.75 13.71 -23.09
N ASN A 342 -10.09 13.93 -21.95
CA ASN A 342 -10.76 14.15 -20.68
C ASN A 342 -11.08 15.65 -20.52
N VAL A 343 -12.36 15.97 -20.37
CA VAL A 343 -12.87 17.31 -20.08
C VAL A 343 -13.50 17.26 -18.69
N PRO A 344 -12.72 17.43 -17.61
CA PRO A 344 -13.22 17.29 -16.27
C PRO A 344 -14.21 18.41 -15.92
N PRO A 345 -15.24 18.14 -15.09
CA PRO A 345 -16.09 19.17 -14.51
C PRO A 345 -15.23 20.24 -13.84
N SER A 346 -15.59 21.51 -14.05
CA SER A 346 -14.78 22.65 -13.57
C SER A 346 -14.64 22.68 -12.05
N LEU A 347 -15.67 22.21 -11.33
CA LEU A 347 -15.62 22.05 -9.88
C LEU A 347 -14.52 21.08 -9.44
N TYR A 348 -14.34 19.97 -10.16
CA TYR A 348 -13.36 18.94 -9.79
C TYR A 348 -11.94 19.47 -9.97
N LEU A 349 -11.69 20.22 -11.06
CA LEU A 349 -10.41 20.91 -11.25
C LEU A 349 -10.12 21.88 -10.11
N SER A 350 -11.11 22.67 -9.69
CA SER A 350 -10.90 23.64 -8.62
C SER A 350 -10.70 23.00 -7.25
N LEU A 351 -11.34 21.87 -6.97
CA LEU A 351 -11.17 21.14 -5.71
C LEU A 351 -9.83 20.40 -5.65
N ALA A 352 -9.39 19.83 -6.78
CA ALA A 352 -8.12 19.12 -6.89
C ALA A 352 -6.90 20.06 -7.01
N GLY A 353 -7.11 21.36 -7.21
CA GLY A 353 -6.03 22.30 -7.48
C GLY A 353 -5.07 22.50 -6.30
N THR A 354 -3.85 21.96 -6.42
CA THR A 354 -2.81 22.00 -5.38
C THR A 354 -1.66 22.97 -5.71
N GLU A 355 -1.64 23.54 -6.91
CA GLU A 355 -0.58 24.42 -7.38
C GLU A 355 -0.55 25.75 -6.63
N LYS A 356 0.63 26.39 -6.58
CA LYS A 356 0.83 27.61 -5.79
C LYS A 356 -0.06 28.77 -6.27
N ASP A 357 -0.21 28.93 -7.58
CA ASP A 357 -1.05 29.96 -8.19
C ASP A 357 -2.54 29.69 -7.94
N GLU A 358 -2.98 28.43 -8.02
CA GLU A 358 -4.36 28.01 -7.70
C GLU A 358 -4.70 28.26 -6.22
N LYS A 359 -3.80 27.89 -5.30
CA LYS A 359 -3.92 28.21 -3.87
C LYS A 359 -3.98 29.71 -3.62
N THR A 360 -3.15 30.47 -4.33
CA THR A 360 -3.12 31.94 -4.23
C THR A 360 -4.42 32.56 -4.74
N GLU A 361 -4.97 32.06 -5.85
CA GLU A 361 -6.26 32.50 -6.40
C GLU A 361 -7.40 32.24 -5.41
N ARG A 362 -7.48 31.04 -4.83
CA ARG A 362 -8.47 30.71 -3.80
C ARG A 362 -8.33 31.61 -2.57
N ALA A 363 -7.12 31.77 -2.05
CA ALA A 363 -6.85 32.63 -0.89
C ALA A 363 -7.24 34.10 -1.14
N ARG A 364 -7.09 34.60 -2.38
CA ARG A 364 -7.55 35.93 -2.77
C ARG A 364 -9.08 36.04 -2.67
N TYR A 365 -9.83 35.08 -3.20
CA TYR A 365 -11.29 35.11 -3.12
C TYR A 365 -11.81 34.95 -1.69
N MET A 366 -11.17 34.10 -0.88
CA MET A 366 -11.48 33.98 0.55
C MET A 366 -11.36 35.33 1.26
N LYS A 367 -10.25 36.05 1.04
CA LYS A 367 -10.03 37.39 1.63
C LYS A 367 -10.98 38.44 1.09
N GLN A 368 -11.24 38.42 -0.22
CA GLN A 368 -12.07 39.43 -0.88
C GLN A 368 -13.54 39.32 -0.48
N PHE A 369 -14.06 38.10 -0.37
CA PHE A 369 -15.48 37.85 -0.17
C PHE A 369 -15.82 37.32 1.23
N GLY A 370 -14.82 37.05 2.08
CA GLY A 370 -15.04 36.50 3.42
C GLY A 370 -15.63 35.09 3.40
N ILE A 371 -15.33 34.30 2.37
CA ILE A 371 -15.87 32.95 2.14
C ILE A 371 -14.89 31.86 2.55
N THR A 372 -15.40 30.66 2.79
CA THR A 372 -14.59 29.47 3.10
C THR A 372 -13.76 29.02 1.90
N GLU A 373 -12.76 28.16 2.14
CA GLU A 373 -11.95 27.58 1.06
C GLU A 373 -12.79 26.77 0.06
N VAL A 374 -13.78 26.01 0.55
CA VAL A 374 -14.70 25.23 -0.29
C VAL A 374 -15.54 26.15 -1.17
N GLU A 375 -16.11 27.22 -0.60
CA GLU A 375 -16.88 28.21 -1.36
C GLU A 375 -16.01 28.95 -2.38
N ALA A 376 -14.75 29.23 -2.04
CA ALA A 376 -13.79 29.80 -2.98
C ALA A 376 -13.48 28.84 -4.14
N ALA A 377 -13.32 27.54 -3.87
CA ALA A 377 -13.14 26.53 -4.90
C ALA A 377 -14.39 26.38 -5.79
N GLU A 378 -15.59 26.37 -5.20
CA GLU A 378 -16.85 26.37 -5.97
C GLU A 378 -16.95 27.61 -6.88
N TYR A 379 -16.55 28.78 -6.38
CA TYR A 379 -16.54 30.01 -7.17
C TYR A 379 -15.52 29.97 -8.31
N VAL A 380 -14.30 29.50 -8.06
CA VAL A 380 -13.28 29.27 -9.10
C VAL A 380 -13.82 28.29 -10.16
N GLY A 381 -14.47 27.21 -9.76
CA GLY A 381 -15.13 26.27 -10.68
C GLY A 381 -16.15 26.96 -11.60
N LYS A 382 -17.03 27.79 -11.03
CA LYS A 382 -18.01 28.58 -11.82
C LYS A 382 -17.33 29.59 -12.75
N MET A 383 -16.24 30.21 -12.31
CA MET A 383 -15.46 31.11 -13.15
C MET A 383 -14.81 30.37 -14.33
N ILE A 384 -14.31 29.15 -14.11
CA ILE A 384 -13.82 28.28 -15.19
C ILE A 384 -14.95 27.95 -16.18
N ASP A 385 -16.16 27.62 -15.71
CA ASP A 385 -17.31 27.41 -16.60
C ASP A 385 -17.64 28.64 -17.45
N TYR A 386 -17.58 29.83 -16.85
CA TYR A 386 -17.72 31.09 -17.57
C TYR A 386 -16.64 31.26 -18.64
N TYR A 387 -15.36 31.04 -18.30
CA TYR A 387 -14.27 31.13 -19.27
C TYR A 387 -14.32 30.07 -20.38
N ARG A 388 -14.91 28.91 -20.10
CA ARG A 388 -15.17 27.86 -21.08
C ARG A 388 -16.40 28.15 -21.95
N GLY A 389 -17.20 29.16 -21.62
CA GLY A 389 -18.44 29.49 -22.32
C GLY A 389 -19.60 28.52 -22.02
N ILE A 390 -19.54 27.80 -20.89
CA ILE A 390 -20.56 26.84 -20.47
C ILE A 390 -21.69 27.53 -19.69
N ALA A 391 -21.34 28.55 -18.89
CA ALA A 391 -22.25 29.28 -18.04
C ALA A 391 -22.03 30.80 -18.14
N GLU A 392 -23.02 31.58 -17.70
CA GLU A 392 -22.85 33.02 -17.53
C GLU A 392 -21.87 33.32 -16.39
N LYS A 393 -21.37 34.56 -16.36
CA LYS A 393 -20.45 34.99 -15.31
C LYS A 393 -21.15 34.85 -13.94
N PRO A 394 -20.59 34.10 -12.98
CA PRO A 394 -21.22 33.97 -11.68
C PRO A 394 -21.26 35.32 -10.97
N ALA A 395 -22.33 35.53 -10.18
CA ALA A 395 -22.37 36.64 -9.25
C ALA A 395 -21.29 36.49 -8.18
N ASP A 396 -20.80 37.62 -7.68
CA ASP A 396 -19.82 37.61 -6.59
C ASP A 396 -20.41 36.86 -5.37
N PRO A 397 -19.62 35.96 -4.77
CA PRO A 397 -20.11 35.11 -3.69
C PRO A 397 -20.37 35.94 -2.45
N VAL A 398 -21.47 35.63 -1.76
CA VAL A 398 -21.87 36.30 -0.52
C VAL A 398 -21.52 35.39 0.65
N PRO A 399 -20.79 35.89 1.67
CA PRO A 399 -20.41 35.07 2.81
C PRO A 399 -21.65 34.52 3.53
N ASN A 400 -21.66 33.21 3.73
CA ASN A 400 -22.77 32.54 4.40
C ASN A 400 -22.68 32.74 5.92
N ARG A 401 -23.17 33.89 6.40
CA ARG A 401 -23.20 34.27 7.83
C ARG A 401 -23.99 33.32 8.74
N LYS A 402 -24.71 32.33 8.17
CA LYS A 402 -25.45 31.31 8.92
C LYS A 402 -24.67 30.00 9.09
N ARG A 403 -23.56 29.83 8.36
CA ARG A 403 -22.77 28.59 8.39
C ARG A 403 -21.82 28.67 9.59
N LYS A 404 -21.90 27.66 10.46
CA LYS A 404 -21.02 27.55 11.61
C LYS A 404 -19.57 27.42 11.14
N THR A 405 -18.63 28.16 11.73
CA THR A 405 -17.20 27.94 11.49
C THR A 405 -16.81 26.54 11.93
N ALA A 406 -15.67 26.02 11.44
CA ALA A 406 -15.17 24.72 11.89
C ALA A 406 -14.98 24.70 13.43
N ALA A 407 -14.55 25.83 14.00
CA ALA A 407 -14.44 26.02 15.45
C ALA A 407 -15.81 25.96 16.14
N GLU A 408 -16.85 26.60 15.59
CA GLU A 408 -18.23 26.53 16.14
C GLU A 408 -18.83 25.12 16.07
N ALA A 409 -18.61 24.40 14.96
CA ALA A 409 -19.07 23.01 14.82
C ALA A 409 -18.31 22.06 15.75
N THR A 410 -17.00 22.28 15.92
CA THR A 410 -16.16 21.52 16.86
C THR A 410 -16.56 21.79 18.30
N LEU A 411 -16.82 23.05 18.66
CA LEU A 411 -17.31 23.44 19.96
C LEU A 411 -18.63 22.73 20.29
N GLU A 412 -19.61 22.77 19.39
CA GLU A 412 -20.90 22.11 19.59
C GLU A 412 -20.75 20.58 19.76
N ARG A 413 -19.85 19.96 18.99
CA ARG A 413 -19.56 18.52 19.11
C ARG A 413 -18.93 18.20 20.46
N LEU A 414 -17.95 18.98 20.90
CA LEU A 414 -17.27 18.77 22.18
C LEU A 414 -18.18 19.07 23.37
N GLU A 415 -19.06 20.07 23.26
CA GLU A 415 -20.09 20.37 24.27
C GLU A 415 -21.06 19.21 24.41
N LYS A 416 -21.45 18.57 23.29
CA LYS A 416 -22.30 17.38 23.30
C LYS A 416 -21.59 16.19 23.95
N ILE A 417 -20.32 15.93 23.60
CA ILE A 417 -19.53 14.85 24.21
C ILE A 417 -19.35 15.10 25.72
N HIS A 418 -19.05 16.33 26.12
CA HIS A 418 -18.95 16.69 27.54
C HIS A 418 -20.28 16.51 28.29
N ALA A 419 -21.41 16.84 27.67
CA ALA A 419 -22.72 16.62 28.25
C ALA A 419 -23.06 15.12 28.40
N ASP A 420 -22.67 14.30 27.43
CA ASP A 420 -22.98 12.87 27.40
C ASP A 420 -22.00 12.03 28.26
N GLN A 421 -20.72 12.43 28.34
CA GLN A 421 -19.63 11.62 28.91
C GLN A 421 -18.85 12.31 30.05
N GLY A 422 -19.13 13.58 30.34
CA GLY A 422 -18.56 14.29 31.48
C GLY A 422 -17.11 14.78 31.29
N GLN A 423 -16.48 15.17 32.41
CA GLN A 423 -15.14 15.78 32.44
C GLN A 423 -14.01 14.84 31.99
N ASP A 424 -14.19 13.53 32.11
CA ASP A 424 -13.17 12.54 31.76
C ASP A 424 -12.99 12.41 30.24
N ALA A 425 -14.02 12.75 29.44
CA ALA A 425 -13.96 12.70 27.98
C ALA A 425 -13.56 14.05 27.36
N VAL A 426 -14.02 15.17 27.93
CA VAL A 426 -13.66 16.52 27.47
C VAL A 426 -13.48 17.42 28.70
N ALA A 427 -12.27 17.92 28.90
CA ALA A 427 -11.98 18.84 30.00
C ALA A 427 -12.71 20.18 29.81
N LYS A 428 -13.26 20.72 30.90
CA LYS A 428 -14.01 21.99 30.89
C LYS A 428 -13.16 23.17 30.40
N GLU A 429 -11.87 23.16 30.72
CA GLU A 429 -10.89 24.18 30.31
C GLU A 429 -10.71 24.24 28.80
N VAL A 430 -10.78 23.09 28.11
CA VAL A 430 -10.71 23.00 26.65
C VAL A 430 -11.95 23.66 26.03
N LEU A 431 -13.14 23.40 26.57
CA LEU A 431 -14.38 24.04 26.12
C LEU A 431 -14.36 25.56 26.34
N GLU A 432 -13.86 26.01 27.48
CA GLU A 432 -13.77 27.45 27.80
C GLU A 432 -12.79 28.18 26.88
N THR A 433 -11.66 27.55 26.57
CA THR A 433 -10.67 28.09 25.61
C THR A 433 -11.27 28.17 24.22
N LEU A 434 -11.89 27.09 23.73
CA LEU A 434 -12.49 27.07 22.40
C LEU A 434 -13.68 28.03 22.27
N ARG A 435 -14.46 28.25 23.35
CA ARG A 435 -15.49 29.30 23.40
C ARG A 435 -14.91 30.69 23.26
N ALA A 436 -13.79 30.97 23.93
CA ALA A 436 -13.11 32.26 23.82
C ALA A 436 -12.59 32.49 22.39
N ASP A 437 -12.00 31.47 21.77
CA ASP A 437 -11.50 31.54 20.39
C ASP A 437 -12.65 31.77 19.39
N VAL A 438 -13.76 31.02 19.52
CA VAL A 438 -14.96 31.20 18.70
C VAL A 438 -15.56 32.61 18.88
N ALA A 439 -15.55 33.15 20.10
CA ALA A 439 -16.03 34.51 20.36
C ALA A 439 -15.12 35.58 19.74
N ALA A 440 -13.80 35.39 19.82
CA ALA A 440 -12.82 36.28 19.20
C ALA A 440 -12.90 36.27 17.65
N GLU A 441 -13.10 35.10 17.05
CA GLU A 441 -13.33 34.98 15.60
C GLU A 441 -14.57 35.78 15.14
N LYS A 442 -15.65 35.77 15.95
CA LYS A 442 -16.86 36.56 15.66
C LYS A 442 -16.65 38.06 15.75
N GLU A 443 -15.87 38.54 16.72
CA GLU A 443 -15.52 39.96 16.83
C GLU A 443 -14.64 40.44 15.68
N THR A 444 -13.80 39.55 15.12
CA THR A 444 -12.89 39.90 14.00
C THR A 444 -13.57 39.81 12.63
N ALA A 445 -14.73 39.14 12.54
CA ALA A 445 -15.53 39.00 11.31
C ALA A 445 -16.62 40.09 11.14
N LEU A 446 -16.78 40.96 12.13
CA LEU A 446 -17.63 42.18 12.12
C LEU A 446 -16.83 43.39 11.63
#